data_AF-A0A951GRM3-F1
#
_entry.id   AF-A0A951GRM3-F1
#
_cell.length_a   1.000
_cell.length_b   1.000
_cell.length_c   1.000
_cell.angle_alpha   90.00
_cell.angle_beta   90.00
_cell.angle_gamma   90.00
#
_symmetry.space_group_name_H-M   'P 1'
#
loop_
_entity.id
_entity.type
_entity.pdbx_description
1 polymer ?
#
loop_
_entity_poly.entity_id
_entity_poly.type
_entity_poly.pdbx_seq_one_letter_code
_entity_poly.pdbx_strand_id
1 'polypeptide(L)'
;MAAGKARYPRVVEDDPGQGELLAPAARDAVDPPRFSVIRVTPDMAASLLAAKRAGSTRNASATASYAQSMRAGEWVLNGMPIILSRKGILLDGVQRLYACVEAKTDFVTVLAENIPDDTIHTIDQQRRRSFTGVLETRGIPKPAAVASLLAKLIRYEDGTLTRGTSTPPWSRMERALEANRVEIDTAVKFSFDHPARLLTESIRTPLSFMGLQIDRVAIRRFLDAIAHPDRFAADEPGAMIRRRLIEGREDRARRPTANVLFALCIKALNDTIAGTRSDAYVWSASNRQNKTVEEFPKLDGYRGLKDVVQSDARIAMSERLQQEAQAALTGSGEYTMAVETITVERAGEYLAANRGNRNIVQAHVAAMARDIVNGRWMFNAQPICFSRSGRLLNGQHRLSAVLEAGEPIEVLVMRGLPEEAFETYDKQAKKAPAVDQMFDEFGDKAMVSATAVLLWRRELRPAGQPHAMPTAAEIRDVIHAHPELMRLRGFARKMVRYGRASAMAYTAYRILRDDARLGAFFLDRLETAANLPRGHIIIRLRDRLIDLRKADQNSQIDEILAAWEKFKKRPGIPIEEPAMAS
;
A
#
# COMPACT_ATOMS: atom_id res chain seq x y z
N MET A 1 69.75 -47.81 -24.79
CA MET A 1 69.83 -46.73 -23.78
C MET A 1 69.07 -45.51 -24.31
N ALA A 2 68.27 -44.88 -23.43
CA ALA A 2 67.67 -43.53 -23.48
C ALA A 2 66.80 -43.14 -24.70
N ALA A 3 65.46 -43.10 -24.52
CA ALA A 3 64.62 -41.91 -24.22
C ALA A 3 64.27 -41.11 -25.49
N GLY A 4 63.03 -40.78 -25.86
CA GLY A 4 61.75 -40.71 -25.17
C GLY A 4 61.07 -39.40 -25.61
N LYS A 5 59.90 -39.48 -26.27
CA LYS A 5 58.76 -38.54 -26.18
C LYS A 5 57.73 -38.85 -27.27
N ALA A 6 56.51 -39.07 -26.79
CA ALA A 6 55.37 -39.64 -27.50
C ALA A 6 54.79 -38.68 -28.56
N ARG A 7 54.43 -39.26 -29.71
CA ARG A 7 53.67 -38.65 -30.80
C ARG A 7 52.18 -38.85 -30.53
N TYR A 8 51.40 -37.78 -30.64
CA TYR A 8 49.98 -37.88 -30.95
C TYR A 8 49.80 -38.13 -32.46
N PRO A 9 48.80 -38.93 -32.84
CA PRO A 9 48.03 -38.61 -34.04
C PRO A 9 46.52 -38.57 -33.79
N ARG A 10 45.87 -37.80 -34.67
CA ARG A 10 44.45 -37.45 -34.73
C ARG A 10 43.53 -38.63 -35.11
N VAL A 11 42.45 -38.73 -34.33
CA VAL A 11 41.01 -38.84 -34.68
C VAL A 11 40.62 -39.30 -36.09
N VAL A 12 39.90 -40.44 -36.15
CA VAL A 12 38.72 -40.71 -37.00
C VAL A 12 37.70 -41.53 -36.17
N GLU A 13 36.43 -41.33 -36.49
CA GLU A 13 35.14 -41.62 -35.83
C GLU A 13 34.86 -43.08 -35.42
N ASP A 14 34.14 -43.29 -34.29
CA ASP A 14 32.78 -43.87 -34.26
C ASP A 14 32.21 -44.02 -32.82
N ASP A 15 30.92 -43.70 -32.71
CA ASP A 15 29.85 -44.00 -31.72
C ASP A 15 30.18 -44.49 -30.29
N PRO A 16 29.62 -43.84 -29.23
CA PRO A 16 29.34 -44.51 -27.97
C PRO A 16 27.84 -44.46 -27.62
N GLY A 17 27.17 -45.56 -27.89
CA GLY A 17 26.15 -46.07 -26.98
C GLY A 17 26.80 -46.52 -25.66
N GLN A 18 26.09 -46.22 -24.56
CA GLN A 18 26.25 -46.76 -23.20
C GLN A 18 27.28 -46.06 -22.30
N GLY A 19 26.88 -44.91 -21.76
CA GLY A 19 27.25 -44.46 -20.43
C GLY A 19 25.99 -44.32 -19.59
N GLU A 20 25.79 -45.21 -18.61
CA GLU A 20 24.73 -45.13 -17.60
C GLU A 20 24.75 -43.77 -16.91
N LEU A 21 23.79 -42.91 -17.26
CA LEU A 21 23.38 -41.80 -16.42
C LEU A 21 22.71 -42.42 -15.18
N LEU A 22 23.46 -42.45 -14.08
CA LEU A 22 22.94 -42.64 -12.73
C LEU A 22 21.69 -41.79 -12.57
N ALA A 23 20.53 -42.46 -12.53
CA ALA A 23 19.27 -41.84 -12.22
C ALA A 23 19.41 -41.10 -10.88
N PRO A 24 19.08 -39.80 -10.80
CA PRO A 24 18.96 -39.17 -9.50
C PRO A 24 17.84 -39.91 -8.76
N ALA A 25 18.22 -40.55 -7.65
CA ALA A 25 17.32 -41.18 -6.71
C ALA A 25 16.10 -40.29 -6.48
N ALA A 26 14.92 -40.89 -6.55
CA ALA A 26 13.61 -40.28 -6.42
C ALA A 26 13.61 -39.18 -5.35
N ARG A 27 13.74 -37.92 -5.79
CA ARG A 27 13.20 -36.80 -5.05
C ARG A 27 11.70 -37.03 -5.05
N ASP A 28 11.08 -37.12 -3.88
CA ASP A 28 9.62 -37.18 -3.73
C ASP A 28 8.97 -36.32 -4.81
N ALA A 29 8.20 -36.95 -5.72
CA ALA A 29 7.60 -36.27 -6.86
C ALA A 29 6.59 -35.27 -6.32
N VAL A 30 7.04 -34.06 -6.03
CA VAL A 30 6.16 -33.02 -5.56
C VAL A 30 5.30 -32.61 -6.74
N ASP A 31 3.98 -32.68 -6.60
CA ASP A 31 3.05 -32.25 -7.64
C ASP A 31 3.49 -30.86 -8.18
N PRO A 32 3.28 -30.56 -9.46
CA PRO A 32 3.52 -29.23 -10.00
C PRO A 32 2.41 -28.25 -9.57
N PRO A 33 2.66 -26.93 -9.58
CA PRO A 33 1.62 -25.92 -9.45
C PRO A 33 0.46 -26.14 -10.42
N ARG A 34 -0.78 -26.08 -9.93
CA ARG A 34 -1.99 -26.21 -10.76
C ARG A 34 -2.77 -24.90 -10.77
N PHE A 35 -3.31 -24.56 -11.94
CA PHE A 35 -4.08 -23.33 -12.13
C PHE A 35 -5.41 -23.62 -12.81
N SER A 36 -6.49 -23.11 -12.25
CA SER A 36 -7.83 -23.25 -12.82
C SER A 36 -8.65 -21.99 -12.56
N VAL A 37 -9.70 -21.78 -13.36
CA VAL A 37 -10.72 -20.77 -13.06
C VAL A 37 -11.83 -21.45 -12.30
N ILE A 38 -12.18 -20.91 -11.14
CA ILE A 38 -13.20 -21.49 -10.25
C ILE A 38 -14.27 -20.46 -9.91
N ARG A 39 -15.47 -20.96 -9.58
CA ARG A 39 -16.52 -20.19 -8.92
C ARG A 39 -16.39 -20.40 -7.42
N VAL A 40 -16.17 -19.31 -6.68
CA VAL A 40 -16.12 -19.32 -5.22
C VAL A 40 -17.48 -18.95 -4.66
N THR A 41 -18.13 -19.91 -4.00
CA THR A 41 -19.39 -19.70 -3.25
C THR A 41 -19.09 -19.22 -1.82
N PRO A 42 -20.06 -18.60 -1.11
CA PRO A 42 -19.90 -18.22 0.30
C PRO A 42 -19.46 -19.39 1.21
N ASP A 43 -19.99 -20.59 0.99
CA ASP A 43 -19.65 -21.78 1.78
C ASP A 43 -18.23 -22.28 1.48
N MET A 44 -17.83 -22.26 0.21
CA MET A 44 -16.45 -22.58 -0.15
C MET A 44 -15.49 -21.51 0.40
N ALA A 45 -15.87 -20.24 0.36
CA ALA A 45 -15.07 -19.16 0.93
C ALA A 45 -14.90 -19.31 2.44
N ALA A 46 -15.95 -19.67 3.18
CA ALA A 46 -15.88 -19.97 4.60
C ALA A 46 -14.94 -21.16 4.89
N SER A 47 -15.03 -22.23 4.10
CA SER A 47 -14.14 -23.40 4.21
C SER A 47 -12.68 -23.05 3.94
N LEU A 48 -12.40 -22.29 2.87
CA LEU A 48 -11.04 -21.83 2.54
C LEU A 48 -10.47 -20.89 3.61
N LEU A 49 -11.31 -20.07 4.24
CA LEU A 49 -10.91 -19.22 5.36
C LEU A 49 -10.60 -20.00 6.64
N ALA A 50 -11.17 -21.19 6.83
CA ALA A 50 -10.84 -22.06 7.96
C ALA A 50 -9.39 -22.55 7.87
N ALA A 51 -8.86 -22.75 6.65
CA ALA A 51 -7.47 -23.10 6.38
C ALA A 51 -6.51 -21.90 6.32
N LYS A 52 -6.92 -20.71 6.79
CA LYS A 52 -6.06 -19.53 6.80
C LYS A 52 -4.97 -19.62 7.86
N ARG A 53 -3.81 -19.03 7.55
CA ARG A 53 -2.68 -18.95 8.49
C ARG A 53 -3.01 -18.15 9.76
N ALA A 54 -2.38 -18.55 10.86
CA ALA A 54 -2.26 -17.72 12.04
C ALA A 54 -1.66 -16.36 11.67
N GLY A 55 -2.27 -15.27 12.11
CA GLY A 55 -1.88 -13.90 11.75
C GLY A 55 -2.53 -13.30 10.49
N SER A 56 -3.21 -14.08 9.65
CA SER A 56 -4.03 -13.52 8.57
C SER A 56 -5.28 -12.83 9.14
N THR A 57 -5.34 -11.50 9.00
CA THR A 57 -6.42 -10.67 9.53
C THR A 57 -7.29 -10.06 8.43
N ARG A 58 -8.59 -9.91 8.73
CA ARG A 58 -9.54 -9.21 7.87
C ARG A 58 -9.28 -7.71 7.92
N ASN A 59 -9.21 -7.08 6.75
CA ASN A 59 -9.19 -5.62 6.62
C ASN A 59 -10.59 -5.14 6.24
N ALA A 60 -11.34 -4.63 7.23
CA ALA A 60 -12.74 -4.24 7.06
C ALA A 60 -12.98 -3.29 5.87
N SER A 61 -12.08 -2.33 5.62
CA SER A 61 -12.25 -1.37 4.51
C SER A 61 -12.05 -2.04 3.14
N ALA A 62 -11.06 -2.91 3.00
CA ALA A 62 -10.81 -3.62 1.75
C ALA A 62 -11.91 -4.66 1.49
N THR A 63 -12.30 -5.42 2.53
CA THR A 63 -13.39 -6.39 2.47
C THR A 63 -14.70 -5.73 2.05
N ALA A 64 -15.09 -4.62 2.68
CA ALA A 64 -16.35 -3.93 2.35
C ALA A 64 -16.37 -3.44 0.90
N SER A 65 -15.24 -2.96 0.38
CA SER A 65 -15.14 -2.51 -1.02
C SER A 65 -15.23 -3.67 -2.01
N TYR A 66 -14.64 -4.82 -1.72
CA TYR A 66 -14.84 -6.03 -2.53
C TYR A 66 -16.26 -6.55 -2.43
N ALA A 67 -16.84 -6.59 -1.22
CA ALA A 67 -18.20 -7.08 -0.99
C ALA A 67 -19.24 -6.22 -1.71
N GLN A 68 -19.03 -4.90 -1.74
CA GLN A 68 -19.88 -3.99 -2.51
C GLN A 68 -19.78 -4.26 -4.02
N SER A 69 -18.57 -4.46 -4.55
CA SER A 69 -18.36 -4.78 -5.97
C SER A 69 -19.00 -6.12 -6.35
N MET A 70 -18.89 -7.14 -5.50
CA MET A 70 -19.55 -8.44 -5.67
C MET A 70 -21.08 -8.30 -5.66
N ARG A 71 -21.65 -7.63 -4.64
CA ARG A 71 -23.10 -7.37 -4.55
C ARG A 71 -23.64 -6.57 -5.74
N ALA A 72 -22.82 -5.71 -6.32
CA ALA A 72 -23.20 -4.90 -7.47
C ALA A 72 -23.12 -5.66 -8.80
N GLY A 73 -22.61 -6.90 -8.82
CA GLY A 73 -22.35 -7.65 -10.05
C GLY A 73 -21.16 -7.13 -10.85
N GLU A 74 -20.32 -6.29 -10.23
CA GLU A 74 -19.20 -5.60 -10.88
C GLU A 74 -17.87 -6.32 -10.70
N TRP A 75 -17.87 -7.53 -10.14
CA TRP A 75 -16.64 -8.33 -10.02
C TRP A 75 -16.29 -8.95 -11.37
N VAL A 76 -15.04 -8.77 -11.79
CA VAL A 76 -14.51 -9.26 -13.06
C VAL A 76 -13.41 -10.29 -12.82
N LEU A 77 -13.32 -11.33 -13.65
CA LEU A 77 -12.15 -12.21 -13.67
C LEU A 77 -10.91 -11.38 -14.01
N ASN A 78 -10.07 -11.14 -13.01
CA ASN A 78 -8.96 -10.20 -13.09
C ASN A 78 -7.59 -10.86 -12.93
N GLY A 79 -7.52 -12.17 -13.03
CA GLY A 79 -6.29 -12.94 -12.84
C GLY A 79 -5.72 -12.93 -11.42
N MET A 80 -6.30 -12.21 -10.45
CA MET A 80 -5.83 -12.31 -9.07
C MET A 80 -6.20 -13.69 -8.51
N PRO A 81 -5.26 -14.54 -8.05
CA PRO A 81 -5.61 -15.91 -7.66
C PRO A 81 -6.02 -16.02 -6.19
N ILE A 82 -6.86 -16.99 -5.84
CA ILE A 82 -6.84 -17.62 -4.51
C ILE A 82 -5.66 -18.59 -4.52
N ILE A 83 -4.75 -18.47 -3.56
CA ILE A 83 -3.52 -19.28 -3.55
C ILE A 83 -3.58 -20.25 -2.37
N LEU A 84 -3.50 -21.55 -2.67
CA LEU A 84 -3.37 -22.64 -1.72
C LEU A 84 -1.98 -23.24 -1.78
N SER A 85 -1.42 -23.46 -0.61
CA SER A 85 -0.14 -24.13 -0.48
C SER A 85 -0.26 -25.63 -0.72
N ARG A 86 0.88 -26.32 -0.82
CA ARG A 86 0.92 -27.79 -0.89
C ARG A 86 0.22 -28.48 0.29
N LYS A 87 0.20 -27.82 1.44
CA LYS A 87 -0.45 -28.29 2.67
C LYS A 87 -1.91 -27.86 2.79
N GLY A 88 -2.51 -27.31 1.73
CA GLY A 88 -3.87 -26.77 1.75
C GLY A 88 -4.02 -25.46 2.52
N ILE A 89 -2.92 -24.81 2.88
CA ILE A 89 -2.94 -23.56 3.65
C ILE A 89 -3.26 -22.40 2.70
N LEU A 90 -4.19 -21.54 3.10
CA LEU A 90 -4.50 -20.32 2.33
C LEU A 90 -3.35 -19.31 2.42
N LEU A 91 -2.65 -19.11 1.30
CA LEU A 91 -1.53 -18.17 1.17
C LEU A 91 -2.00 -16.78 0.75
N ASP A 92 -3.01 -16.67 -0.12
CA ASP A 92 -3.54 -15.40 -0.60
C ASP A 92 -5.03 -15.44 -0.96
N GLY A 93 -5.69 -14.28 -0.95
CA GLY A 93 -7.11 -14.12 -1.27
C GLY A 93 -8.03 -13.89 -0.07
N VAL A 94 -7.49 -13.83 1.15
CA VAL A 94 -8.23 -13.67 2.43
C VAL A 94 -9.30 -12.58 2.36
N GLN A 95 -8.97 -11.39 1.84
CA GLN A 95 -9.92 -10.28 1.80
C GLN A 95 -11.10 -10.52 0.85
N ARG A 96 -10.85 -11.24 -0.26
CA ARG A 96 -11.87 -11.57 -1.27
C ARG A 96 -12.79 -12.69 -0.78
N LEU A 97 -12.23 -13.67 -0.06
CA LEU A 97 -13.04 -14.70 0.59
C LEU A 97 -13.96 -14.11 1.67
N TYR A 98 -13.44 -13.24 2.55
CA TYR A 98 -14.30 -12.54 3.52
C TYR A 98 -15.37 -11.68 2.83
N ALA A 99 -15.03 -11.07 1.69
CA ALA A 99 -15.96 -10.25 0.94
C ALA A 99 -17.08 -11.08 0.31
N CYS A 100 -16.78 -12.28 -0.20
CA CYS A 100 -17.76 -13.23 -0.71
C CYS A 100 -18.75 -13.67 0.39
N VAL A 101 -18.23 -14.00 1.58
CA VAL A 101 -19.05 -14.34 2.75
C VAL A 101 -19.93 -13.15 3.19
N GLU A 102 -19.35 -11.93 3.26
CA GLU A 102 -20.08 -10.72 3.65
C GLU A 102 -21.15 -10.32 2.61
N ALA A 103 -20.84 -10.45 1.31
CA ALA A 103 -21.73 -10.15 0.21
C ALA A 103 -22.86 -11.17 0.06
N LYS A 104 -22.63 -12.42 0.51
CA LYS A 104 -23.46 -13.59 0.17
C LYS A 104 -23.62 -13.74 -1.34
N THR A 105 -22.52 -13.58 -2.06
CA THR A 105 -22.50 -13.59 -3.53
C THR A 105 -21.28 -14.35 -4.00
N ASP A 106 -21.49 -15.24 -4.97
CA ASP A 106 -20.44 -15.99 -5.63
C ASP A 106 -19.54 -15.05 -6.44
N PHE A 107 -18.28 -15.44 -6.64
CA PHE A 107 -17.40 -14.73 -7.58
C PHE A 107 -16.47 -15.70 -8.31
N VAL A 108 -16.05 -15.31 -9.51
CA VAL A 108 -15.14 -16.12 -10.35
C VAL A 108 -13.73 -15.60 -10.26
N THR A 109 -12.76 -16.49 -10.11
CA THR A 109 -11.35 -16.14 -9.89
C THR A 109 -10.43 -17.28 -10.32
N VAL A 110 -9.14 -17.00 -10.45
CA VAL A 110 -8.12 -18.04 -10.59
C VAL A 110 -7.91 -18.73 -9.23
N LEU A 111 -7.82 -20.06 -9.22
CA LEU A 111 -7.30 -20.86 -8.12
C LEU A 111 -5.89 -21.32 -8.51
N ALA A 112 -4.92 -21.07 -7.63
CA ALA A 112 -3.58 -21.60 -7.74
C ALA A 112 -3.35 -22.58 -6.58
N GLU A 113 -3.15 -23.85 -6.92
CA GLU A 113 -2.97 -24.92 -5.95
C GLU A 113 -1.54 -25.42 -5.95
N ASN A 114 -1.17 -26.05 -4.83
CA ASN A 114 0.08 -26.76 -4.68
C ASN A 114 1.31 -25.84 -4.86
N ILE A 115 1.17 -24.62 -4.36
CA ILE A 115 2.24 -23.63 -4.32
C ILE A 115 3.14 -23.88 -3.10
N PRO A 116 4.48 -23.74 -3.23
CA PRO A 116 5.39 -23.87 -2.09
C PRO A 116 4.99 -22.95 -0.92
N ASP A 117 5.08 -23.48 0.31
CA ASP A 117 4.64 -22.77 1.52
C ASP A 117 5.42 -21.46 1.76
N ASP A 118 6.65 -21.38 1.26
CA ASP A 118 7.61 -20.28 1.41
C ASP A 118 7.48 -19.17 0.35
N THR A 119 6.68 -19.37 -0.70
CA THR A 119 6.40 -18.38 -1.77
C THR A 119 5.75 -17.08 -1.27
N ILE A 120 5.33 -17.03 0.00
CA ILE A 120 4.64 -15.90 0.64
C ILE A 120 5.36 -14.56 0.44
N HIS A 121 6.70 -14.55 0.49
CA HIS A 121 7.50 -13.32 0.47
C HIS A 121 7.57 -12.66 -0.91
N THR A 122 7.31 -13.45 -1.96
CA THR A 122 7.23 -12.97 -3.34
C THR A 122 5.79 -12.64 -3.74
N ILE A 123 4.79 -13.14 -2.98
CA ILE A 123 3.38 -12.82 -3.15
C ILE A 123 3.08 -11.41 -2.62
N ASP A 124 2.66 -10.53 -3.53
CA ASP A 124 1.99 -9.26 -3.24
C ASP A 124 2.84 -8.13 -2.63
N GLN A 125 3.90 -7.72 -3.35
CA GLN A 125 4.60 -6.44 -3.13
C GLN A 125 3.99 -5.27 -3.92
N GLN A 126 2.82 -5.49 -4.55
CA GLN A 126 2.18 -4.48 -5.39
C GLN A 126 1.64 -3.34 -4.53
N ARG A 127 1.95 -2.10 -4.92
CA ARG A 127 1.38 -0.92 -4.26
C ARG A 127 -0.12 -0.88 -4.55
N ARG A 128 -0.92 -0.24 -3.70
CA ARG A 128 -2.34 0.03 -4.00
C ARG A 128 -2.47 0.76 -5.33
N ARG A 129 -3.35 0.30 -6.22
CA ARG A 129 -3.81 1.13 -7.34
C ARG A 129 -4.73 2.21 -6.75
N SER A 130 -4.70 3.41 -7.30
CA SER A 130 -5.55 4.51 -6.89
C SER A 130 -6.24 5.07 -8.12
N PHE A 131 -7.49 5.51 -7.97
CA PHE A 131 -8.22 6.12 -9.07
C PHE A 131 -7.44 7.29 -9.70
N THR A 132 -6.79 8.11 -8.87
CA THR A 132 -5.86 9.15 -9.32
C THR A 132 -4.79 8.63 -10.28
N GLY A 133 -4.17 7.49 -9.98
CA GLY A 133 -3.16 6.89 -10.85
C GLY A 133 -3.73 6.36 -12.17
N VAL A 134 -4.99 5.92 -12.20
CA VAL A 134 -5.69 5.55 -13.44
C VAL A 134 -5.90 6.78 -14.32
N LEU A 135 -6.30 7.91 -13.71
CA LEU A 135 -6.48 9.17 -14.42
C LEU A 135 -5.15 9.74 -14.96
N GLU A 136 -4.07 9.64 -14.19
CA GLU A 136 -2.70 10.02 -14.62
C GLU A 136 -2.31 9.29 -15.91
N THR A 137 -2.49 7.98 -15.92
CA THR A 137 -2.28 7.13 -17.09
C THR A 137 -3.07 7.57 -18.31
N ARG A 138 -4.33 7.97 -18.13
CA ARG A 138 -5.22 8.41 -19.22
C ARG A 138 -4.91 9.84 -19.70
N GLY A 139 -3.85 10.47 -19.17
CA GLY A 139 -3.46 11.83 -19.52
C GLY A 139 -4.45 12.88 -19.01
N ILE A 140 -5.25 12.57 -17.99
CA ILE A 140 -6.27 13.48 -17.47
C ILE A 140 -5.58 14.57 -16.63
N PRO A 141 -5.84 15.86 -16.90
CA PRO A 141 -5.22 16.94 -16.16
C PRO A 141 -5.74 16.98 -14.71
N LYS A 142 -4.86 17.33 -13.77
CA LYS A 142 -5.17 17.43 -12.33
C LYS A 142 -5.91 16.18 -11.78
N PRO A 143 -5.35 14.97 -11.98
CA PRO A 143 -6.04 13.72 -11.70
C PRO A 143 -6.44 13.55 -10.23
N ALA A 144 -5.65 14.08 -9.30
CA ALA A 144 -5.99 14.05 -7.86
C ALA A 144 -7.23 14.90 -7.53
N ALA A 145 -7.40 16.03 -8.23
CA ALA A 145 -8.54 16.92 -8.01
C ALA A 145 -9.83 16.33 -8.60
N VAL A 146 -9.73 15.72 -9.79
CA VAL A 146 -10.84 14.98 -10.43
C VAL A 146 -11.29 13.81 -9.57
N ALA A 147 -10.36 12.97 -9.10
CA ALA A 147 -10.66 11.85 -8.21
C ALA A 147 -11.30 12.32 -6.90
N SER A 148 -10.79 13.40 -6.29
CA SER A 148 -11.34 13.98 -5.07
C SER A 148 -12.73 14.60 -5.27
N LEU A 149 -12.99 15.24 -6.42
CA LEU A 149 -14.29 15.80 -6.79
C LEU A 149 -15.32 14.67 -6.90
N LEU A 150 -15.03 13.65 -7.72
CA LEU A 150 -15.94 12.52 -7.96
C LEU A 150 -16.26 11.77 -6.68
N ALA A 151 -15.23 11.44 -5.89
CA ALA A 151 -15.41 10.73 -4.63
C ALA A 151 -16.25 11.55 -3.64
N LYS A 152 -16.12 12.88 -3.63
CA LYS A 152 -16.88 13.74 -2.72
C LYS A 152 -18.33 13.92 -3.18
N LEU A 153 -18.56 14.19 -4.46
CA LEU A 153 -19.91 14.41 -5.01
C LEU A 153 -20.75 13.13 -4.96
N ILE A 154 -20.20 11.97 -5.32
CA ILE A 154 -20.91 10.69 -5.20
C ILE A 154 -21.33 10.44 -3.74
N ARG A 155 -20.43 10.66 -2.78
CA ARG A 155 -20.74 10.47 -1.36
C ARG A 155 -21.73 11.49 -0.82
N TYR A 156 -21.70 12.70 -1.36
CA TYR A 156 -22.65 13.76 -1.05
C TYR A 156 -24.06 13.36 -1.52
N GLU A 157 -24.17 12.92 -2.78
CA GLU A 157 -25.44 12.46 -3.38
C GLU A 157 -25.98 11.19 -2.71
N ASP A 158 -25.11 10.27 -2.29
CA ASP A 158 -25.49 9.05 -1.57
C ASP A 158 -25.82 9.27 -0.08
N GLY A 159 -25.61 10.49 0.45
CA GLY A 159 -25.77 10.76 1.88
C GLY A 159 -24.75 10.03 2.77
N THR A 160 -23.60 9.61 2.22
CA THR A 160 -22.56 8.83 2.91
C THR A 160 -21.33 9.66 3.31
N LEU A 161 -21.36 10.99 3.16
CA LEU A 161 -20.27 11.87 3.61
C LEU A 161 -19.93 11.70 5.10
N THR A 162 -20.93 11.42 5.93
CA THR A 162 -20.77 11.21 7.38
C THR A 162 -20.57 9.75 7.78
N ARG A 163 -20.87 8.80 6.88
CA ARG A 163 -20.85 7.35 7.13
C ARG A 163 -19.62 6.71 6.48
N GLY A 164 -18.51 6.67 7.23
CA GLY A 164 -17.27 5.97 6.82
C GLY A 164 -16.37 6.77 5.87
N THR A 165 -15.25 6.17 5.45
CA THR A 165 -14.25 6.78 4.54
C THR A 165 -14.04 5.96 3.27
N SER A 166 -14.94 5.02 2.96
CA SER A 166 -14.80 4.16 1.78
C SER A 166 -14.89 5.00 0.50
N THR A 167 -13.91 4.85 -0.37
CA THR A 167 -13.96 5.40 -1.73
C THR A 167 -15.14 4.77 -2.47
N PRO A 168 -15.93 5.57 -3.21
CA PRO A 168 -16.95 5.01 -4.10
C PRO A 168 -16.37 3.97 -5.07
N PRO A 169 -17.20 3.04 -5.59
CA PRO A 169 -16.78 2.13 -6.65
C PRO A 169 -16.16 2.90 -7.82
N TRP A 170 -15.02 2.43 -8.34
CA TRP A 170 -14.32 3.11 -9.43
C TRP A 170 -15.15 3.12 -10.71
N SER A 171 -15.85 2.02 -10.99
CA SER A 171 -16.87 1.93 -12.03
C SER A 171 -17.80 3.15 -12.04
N ARG A 172 -18.33 3.53 -10.88
CA ARG A 172 -19.18 4.73 -10.74
C ARG A 172 -18.42 6.03 -10.94
N MET A 173 -17.20 6.11 -10.43
CA MET A 173 -16.35 7.29 -10.64
C MET A 173 -15.98 7.47 -12.12
N GLU A 174 -15.72 6.39 -12.88
CA GLU A 174 -15.44 6.43 -14.31
C GLU A 174 -16.67 6.87 -15.11
N ARG A 175 -17.83 6.26 -14.86
CA ARG A 175 -19.07 6.67 -15.53
C ARG A 175 -19.40 8.13 -15.28
N ALA A 176 -19.34 8.57 -14.02
CA ALA A 176 -19.58 9.96 -13.68
C ALA A 176 -18.53 10.90 -14.31
N LEU A 177 -17.29 10.45 -14.47
CA LEU A 177 -16.27 11.22 -15.18
C LEU A 177 -16.59 11.36 -16.67
N GLU A 178 -16.96 10.27 -17.33
CA GLU A 178 -17.29 10.26 -18.76
C GLU A 178 -18.52 11.12 -19.07
N ALA A 179 -19.59 10.93 -18.29
CA ALA A 179 -20.85 11.61 -18.49
C ALA A 179 -20.86 13.10 -18.07
N ASN A 180 -19.86 13.55 -17.29
CA ASN A 180 -19.72 14.95 -16.86
C ASN A 180 -18.37 15.54 -17.28
N ARG A 181 -17.72 15.00 -18.31
CA ARG A 181 -16.32 15.33 -18.61
C ARG A 181 -16.09 16.83 -18.80
N VAL A 182 -16.98 17.48 -19.55
CA VAL A 182 -16.89 18.92 -19.84
C VAL A 182 -17.11 19.75 -18.58
N GLU A 183 -18.11 19.41 -17.78
CA GLU A 183 -18.44 20.11 -16.54
C GLU A 183 -17.35 19.93 -15.48
N ILE A 184 -16.76 18.73 -15.36
CA ILE A 184 -15.64 18.43 -14.46
C ILE A 184 -14.40 19.21 -14.89
N ASP A 185 -14.02 19.17 -16.17
CA ASP A 185 -12.84 19.89 -16.65
C ASP A 185 -13.01 21.41 -16.47
N THR A 186 -14.22 21.93 -16.71
CA THR A 186 -14.57 23.33 -16.46
C THR A 186 -14.46 23.69 -14.97
N ALA A 187 -14.99 22.86 -14.07
CA ALA A 187 -14.96 23.09 -12.63
C ALA A 187 -13.55 23.00 -12.05
N VAL A 188 -12.74 22.05 -12.54
CA VAL A 188 -11.33 21.90 -12.17
C VAL A 188 -10.57 23.13 -12.65
N LYS A 189 -10.70 23.54 -13.91
CA LYS A 189 -10.06 24.76 -14.42
C LYS A 189 -10.46 25.99 -13.61
N PHE A 190 -11.77 26.21 -13.42
CA PHE A 190 -12.30 27.31 -12.63
C PHE A 190 -11.73 27.32 -11.20
N SER A 191 -11.69 26.18 -10.52
CA SER A 191 -11.13 26.05 -9.16
C SER A 191 -9.64 26.38 -9.11
N PHE A 192 -8.84 25.89 -10.05
CA PHE A 192 -7.38 26.11 -10.05
C PHE A 192 -6.98 27.52 -10.47
N ASP A 193 -7.72 28.13 -11.39
CA ASP A 193 -7.48 29.50 -11.85
C ASP A 193 -7.97 30.54 -10.82
N HIS A 194 -8.79 30.15 -9.84
CA HIS A 194 -9.32 31.06 -8.82
C HIS A 194 -8.31 31.40 -7.71
N PRO A 195 -8.21 32.67 -7.26
CA PRO A 195 -7.32 33.08 -6.17
C PRO A 195 -7.72 32.59 -4.76
N ALA A 196 -8.84 31.87 -4.59
CA ALA A 196 -9.37 31.46 -3.29
C ALA A 196 -8.61 30.26 -2.69
N ARG A 197 -7.28 30.35 -2.59
CA ARG A 197 -6.36 29.27 -2.18
C ARG A 197 -6.41 28.93 -0.69
N LEU A 198 -7.03 29.78 0.13
CA LEU A 198 -7.28 29.47 1.53
C LEU A 198 -8.21 28.26 1.69
N LEU A 199 -9.14 28.11 0.74
CA LEU A 199 -10.02 26.94 0.63
C LEU A 199 -9.31 25.83 -0.16
N THR A 200 -9.14 24.67 0.45
CA THR A 200 -8.41 23.55 -0.17
C THR A 200 -9.14 23.02 -1.40
N GLU A 201 -8.39 22.51 -2.38
CA GLU A 201 -8.92 21.95 -3.64
C GLU A 201 -9.97 20.86 -3.43
N SER A 202 -9.80 20.03 -2.38
CA SER A 202 -10.76 18.98 -2.00
C SER A 202 -12.14 19.48 -1.53
N ILE A 203 -12.29 20.80 -1.39
CA ILE A 203 -13.53 21.49 -1.01
C ILE A 203 -13.94 22.41 -2.16
N ARG A 204 -13.01 23.26 -2.60
CA ARG A 204 -13.24 24.27 -3.64
C ARG A 204 -13.64 23.67 -4.97
N THR A 205 -13.02 22.57 -5.40
CA THR A 205 -13.28 21.96 -6.72
C THR A 205 -14.68 21.35 -6.81
N PRO A 206 -15.14 20.49 -5.87
CA PRO A 206 -16.54 20.03 -5.87
C PRO A 206 -17.55 21.18 -5.66
N LEU A 207 -17.26 22.19 -4.82
CA LEU A 207 -18.14 23.39 -4.72
C LEU A 207 -18.24 24.14 -6.05
N SER A 208 -17.12 24.27 -6.78
CA SER A 208 -17.09 24.91 -8.09
C SER A 208 -17.96 24.16 -9.09
N PHE A 209 -17.89 22.82 -9.09
CA PHE A 209 -18.75 21.99 -9.94
C PHE A 209 -20.23 22.22 -9.63
N MET A 210 -20.60 22.16 -8.35
CA MET A 210 -21.99 22.33 -7.93
C MET A 210 -22.50 23.74 -8.25
N GLY A 211 -21.73 24.78 -7.90
CA GLY A 211 -22.12 26.18 -8.11
C GLY A 211 -22.22 26.57 -9.58
N LEU A 212 -21.32 26.08 -10.44
CA LEU A 212 -21.35 26.36 -11.89
C LEU A 212 -22.58 25.76 -12.59
N GLN A 213 -23.21 24.72 -12.02
CA GLN A 213 -24.47 24.17 -12.54
C GLN A 213 -25.69 25.05 -12.20
N ILE A 214 -25.59 25.88 -11.16
CA ILE A 214 -26.69 26.69 -10.62
C ILE A 214 -26.57 28.12 -11.12
N ASP A 215 -25.53 28.81 -10.64
CA ASP A 215 -25.31 30.23 -10.91
C ASP A 215 -23.81 30.52 -10.92
N ARG A 216 -23.29 30.81 -12.12
CA ARG A 216 -21.87 31.11 -12.35
C ARG A 216 -21.43 32.40 -11.66
N VAL A 217 -22.31 33.37 -11.52
CA VAL A 217 -22.02 34.66 -10.87
C VAL A 217 -21.96 34.47 -9.36
N ALA A 218 -22.93 33.75 -8.78
CA ALA A 218 -22.98 33.50 -7.34
C ALA A 218 -21.75 32.71 -6.85
N ILE A 219 -21.38 31.61 -7.52
CA ILE A 219 -20.19 30.83 -7.12
C ILE A 219 -18.90 31.64 -7.24
N ARG A 220 -18.78 32.49 -8.26
CA ARG A 220 -17.63 33.38 -8.42
C ARG A 220 -17.59 34.42 -7.30
N ARG A 221 -18.71 35.08 -7.01
CA ARG A 221 -18.84 36.03 -5.92
C ARG A 221 -18.47 35.42 -4.56
N PHE A 222 -18.98 34.23 -4.27
CA PHE A 222 -18.67 33.49 -3.03
C PHE A 222 -17.16 33.25 -2.87
N LEU A 223 -16.50 32.75 -3.93
CA LEU A 223 -15.06 32.50 -3.89
C LEU A 223 -14.23 33.79 -3.90
N ASP A 224 -14.67 34.85 -4.57
CA ASP A 224 -14.01 36.16 -4.55
C ASP A 224 -14.08 36.78 -3.15
N ALA A 225 -15.19 36.63 -2.42
CA ALA A 225 -15.29 37.05 -1.01
C ALA A 225 -14.36 36.26 -0.07
N ILE A 226 -14.00 35.01 -0.41
CA ILE A 226 -12.97 34.25 0.31
C ILE A 226 -11.56 34.75 -0.03
N ALA A 227 -11.32 35.11 -1.28
CA ALA A 227 -10.00 35.52 -1.78
C ALA A 227 -9.64 36.95 -1.38
N HIS A 228 -10.62 37.86 -1.51
CA HIS A 228 -10.49 39.31 -1.40
C HIS A 228 -11.57 39.86 -0.47
N PRO A 229 -11.56 39.48 0.83
CA PRO A 229 -12.63 39.83 1.76
C PRO A 229 -12.80 41.35 1.95
N ASP A 230 -11.75 42.13 1.71
CA ASP A 230 -11.72 43.59 1.75
C ASP A 230 -12.64 44.27 0.73
N ARG A 231 -13.03 43.54 -0.33
CA ARG A 231 -13.96 44.03 -1.35
C ARG A 231 -15.43 43.76 -1.03
N PHE A 232 -15.70 43.11 0.11
CA PHE A 232 -17.03 42.66 0.50
C PHE A 232 -17.35 43.10 1.93
N ALA A 233 -18.64 43.11 2.26
CA ALA A 233 -19.06 43.35 3.63
C ALA A 233 -18.61 42.20 4.55
N ALA A 234 -18.41 42.48 5.83
CA ALA A 234 -17.89 41.50 6.79
C ALA A 234 -18.85 40.30 7.01
N ASP A 235 -20.13 40.50 6.76
CA ASP A 235 -21.23 39.52 6.79
C ASP A 235 -21.48 38.84 5.43
N GLU A 236 -20.67 39.14 4.41
CA GLU A 236 -20.75 38.42 3.13
C GLU A 236 -20.42 36.93 3.35
N PRO A 237 -21.22 35.97 2.82
CA PRO A 237 -21.07 34.56 3.16
C PRO A 237 -19.65 34.01 2.96
N GLY A 238 -18.99 34.36 1.85
CA GLY A 238 -17.60 33.96 1.58
C GLY A 238 -16.58 34.58 2.55
N ALA A 239 -16.78 35.84 2.97
CA ALA A 239 -15.90 36.51 3.93
C ALA A 239 -16.00 35.86 5.32
N MET A 240 -17.21 35.43 5.73
CA MET A 240 -17.41 34.67 6.97
C MET A 240 -16.72 33.30 6.96
N ILE A 241 -16.81 32.57 5.84
CA ILE A 241 -16.09 31.30 5.67
C ILE A 241 -14.56 31.52 5.75
N ARG A 242 -14.05 32.59 5.14
CA ARG A 242 -12.63 32.96 5.22
C ARG A 242 -12.19 33.20 6.66
N ARG A 243 -12.94 33.99 7.43
CA ARG A 243 -12.64 34.27 8.84
C ARG A 243 -12.48 32.97 9.63
N ARG A 244 -13.42 32.04 9.46
CA ARG A 244 -13.39 30.73 10.12
C ARG A 244 -12.19 29.86 9.71
N LEU A 245 -11.73 29.97 8.46
CA LEU A 245 -10.52 29.29 7.98
C LEU A 245 -9.24 29.88 8.61
N ILE A 246 -9.18 31.19 8.82
CA ILE A 246 -8.04 31.87 9.47
C ILE A 246 -7.98 31.50 10.95
N GLU A 247 -9.10 31.62 11.67
CA GLU A 247 -9.20 31.26 13.08
C GLU A 247 -8.79 29.79 13.33
N GLY A 248 -9.18 28.87 12.45
CA GLY A 248 -8.78 27.47 12.52
C GLY A 248 -7.32 27.17 12.15
N ARG A 249 -6.59 28.12 11.55
CA ARG A 249 -5.13 28.01 11.35
C ARG A 249 -4.36 28.44 12.60
N GLU A 250 -4.88 29.43 13.31
CA GLU A 250 -4.30 29.96 14.55
C GLU A 250 -4.57 29.03 15.74
N ASP A 251 -5.78 28.48 15.83
CA ASP A 251 -6.18 27.53 16.87
C ASP A 251 -6.61 26.19 16.28
N ARG A 252 -5.80 25.16 16.53
CA ARG A 252 -6.07 23.80 16.05
C ARG A 252 -7.36 23.22 16.64
N ALA A 253 -7.79 23.63 17.84
CA ALA A 253 -9.03 23.17 18.46
C ALA A 253 -10.27 23.72 17.72
N ARG A 254 -10.15 24.87 17.06
CA ARG A 254 -11.23 25.52 16.30
C ARG A 254 -11.25 25.13 14.83
N ARG A 255 -10.26 24.36 14.35
CA ARG A 255 -10.14 23.98 12.94
C ARG A 255 -11.28 23.05 12.52
N PRO A 256 -12.13 23.44 11.55
CA PRO A 256 -13.18 22.57 11.06
C PRO A 256 -12.58 21.37 10.32
N THR A 257 -13.17 20.19 10.51
CA THR A 257 -12.86 19.02 9.68
C THR A 257 -13.31 19.27 8.23
N ALA A 258 -12.79 18.50 7.28
CA ALA A 258 -13.13 18.68 5.86
C ALA A 258 -14.65 18.57 5.59
N ASN A 259 -15.35 17.67 6.27
CA ASN A 259 -16.80 17.51 6.11
C ASN A 259 -17.58 18.67 6.72
N VAL A 260 -17.17 19.13 7.91
CA VAL A 260 -17.79 20.31 8.54
C VAL A 260 -17.60 21.53 7.65
N LEU A 261 -16.37 21.77 7.19
CA LEU A 261 -16.08 22.90 6.31
C LEU A 261 -16.89 22.84 5.01
N PHE A 262 -17.05 21.65 4.40
CA PHE A 262 -17.87 21.49 3.20
C PHE A 262 -19.34 21.84 3.48
N ALA A 263 -19.90 21.37 4.61
CA ALA A 263 -21.26 21.70 5.03
C ALA A 263 -21.46 23.21 5.22
N LEU A 264 -20.51 23.88 5.90
CA LEU A 264 -20.57 25.34 6.08
C LEU A 264 -20.52 26.08 4.75
N CYS A 265 -19.66 25.64 3.82
CA CYS A 265 -19.59 26.25 2.50
C CYS A 265 -20.87 26.07 1.69
N ILE A 266 -21.57 24.93 1.82
CA ILE A 266 -22.87 24.72 1.14
C ILE A 266 -23.91 25.70 1.68
N LYS A 267 -24.04 25.83 3.02
CA LYS A 267 -24.97 26.78 3.64
C LYS A 267 -24.68 28.23 3.20
N ALA A 268 -23.41 28.62 3.20
CA ALA A 268 -22.97 29.94 2.77
C ALA A 268 -23.17 30.18 1.26
N LEU A 269 -23.02 29.15 0.43
CA LEU A 269 -23.26 29.26 -1.00
C LEU A 269 -24.76 29.35 -1.31
N ASN A 270 -25.64 28.63 -0.60
CA ASN A 270 -27.09 28.83 -0.71
C ASN A 270 -27.49 30.27 -0.42
N ASP A 271 -26.96 30.85 0.66
CA ASP A 271 -27.19 32.27 0.99
C ASP A 271 -26.70 33.20 -0.12
N THR A 272 -25.52 32.92 -0.69
CA THR A 272 -25.00 33.71 -1.81
C THR A 272 -25.91 33.62 -3.05
N ILE A 273 -26.44 32.43 -3.35
CA ILE A 273 -27.36 32.19 -4.48
C ILE A 273 -28.72 32.87 -4.23
N ALA A 274 -29.23 32.82 -3.01
CA ALA A 274 -30.50 33.44 -2.62
C ALA A 274 -30.41 34.96 -2.41
N GLY A 275 -29.20 35.52 -2.34
CA GLY A 275 -28.97 36.92 -1.98
C GLY A 275 -29.26 37.22 -0.50
N THR A 276 -29.25 36.19 0.35
CA THR A 276 -29.48 36.29 1.81
C THR A 276 -28.17 36.24 2.58
N ARG A 277 -28.23 36.54 3.88
CA ARG A 277 -27.09 36.47 4.81
C ARG A 277 -27.54 35.88 6.13
N SER A 278 -26.72 35.00 6.69
CA SER A 278 -26.94 34.41 8.01
C SER A 278 -25.95 34.97 9.02
N ASP A 279 -26.37 35.13 10.27
CA ASP A 279 -25.50 35.61 11.36
C ASP A 279 -24.31 34.67 11.64
N ALA A 280 -24.50 33.35 11.40
CA ALA A 280 -23.44 32.35 11.52
C ALA A 280 -23.72 31.09 10.70
N TYR A 281 -22.66 30.51 10.13
CA TYR A 281 -22.70 29.17 9.55
C TYR A 281 -22.19 28.14 10.56
N VAL A 282 -23.10 27.26 11.01
CA VAL A 282 -22.80 26.17 11.94
C VAL A 282 -23.36 24.86 11.37
N TRP A 283 -22.63 23.77 11.57
CA TRP A 283 -23.07 22.41 11.31
C TRP A 283 -22.24 21.45 12.15
N SER A 284 -22.87 20.44 12.75
CA SER A 284 -22.19 19.39 13.51
C SER A 284 -22.67 18.01 13.11
N ALA A 285 -21.73 17.11 12.78
CA ALA A 285 -22.03 15.70 12.68
C ALA A 285 -22.35 15.15 14.08
N SER A 286 -23.38 14.32 14.19
CA SER A 286 -23.75 13.59 15.42
C SER A 286 -22.52 13.18 16.25
N ASN A 287 -22.50 13.59 17.51
CA ASN A 287 -21.64 13.02 18.54
C ASN A 287 -22.51 12.07 19.39
N ARG A 288 -21.93 11.02 19.99
CA ARG A 288 -22.65 10.04 20.83
C ARG A 288 -23.45 10.65 22.00
N GLN A 289 -23.27 11.95 22.27
CA GLN A 289 -23.91 12.71 23.35
C GLN A 289 -25.05 13.65 22.90
N ASN A 290 -25.25 13.95 21.60
CA ASN A 290 -26.26 14.93 21.14
C ASN A 290 -27.35 14.27 20.29
N LYS A 291 -28.62 14.40 20.73
CA LYS A 291 -29.82 13.74 20.16
C LYS A 291 -30.38 14.39 18.89
N THR A 292 -29.98 15.60 18.52
CA THR A 292 -30.48 16.27 17.31
C THR A 292 -29.53 16.02 16.13
N VAL A 293 -29.99 15.23 15.17
CA VAL A 293 -29.28 14.92 13.93
C VAL A 293 -29.61 16.02 12.92
N GLU A 294 -28.77 17.04 12.78
CA GLU A 294 -28.86 17.95 11.62
C GLU A 294 -28.44 17.15 10.37
N GLU A 295 -29.31 17.09 9.36
CA GLU A 295 -28.98 16.46 8.07
C GLU A 295 -27.79 17.18 7.43
N PHE A 296 -27.04 16.49 6.56
CA PHE A 296 -25.99 17.17 5.80
C PHE A 296 -26.65 18.19 4.85
N PRO A 297 -26.22 19.47 4.85
CA PRO A 297 -26.91 20.51 4.09
C PRO A 297 -26.84 20.22 2.59
N LYS A 298 -27.94 20.50 1.90
CA LYS A 298 -28.05 20.36 0.45
C LYS A 298 -27.88 21.73 -0.22
N LEU A 299 -27.19 21.74 -1.37
CA LEU A 299 -27.08 22.93 -2.21
C LEU A 299 -28.32 23.02 -3.11
N ASP A 300 -29.09 24.10 -2.96
CA ASP A 300 -30.37 24.26 -3.64
C ASP A 300 -30.15 24.50 -5.14
N GLY A 301 -30.89 23.78 -5.97
CA GLY A 301 -30.77 23.83 -7.44
C GLY A 301 -29.62 22.99 -8.03
N TYR A 302 -28.78 22.35 -7.22
CA TYR A 302 -27.73 21.45 -7.73
C TYR A 302 -28.37 20.23 -8.43
N ARG A 303 -28.04 20.04 -9.71
CA ARG A 303 -28.68 19.00 -10.56
C ARG A 303 -28.09 17.60 -10.35
N GLY A 304 -26.94 17.50 -9.68
CA GLY A 304 -26.24 16.23 -9.49
C GLY A 304 -25.21 15.93 -10.58
N LEU A 305 -24.44 14.87 -10.36
CA LEU A 305 -23.65 14.21 -11.40
C LEU A 305 -24.59 13.50 -12.38
N LYS A 306 -24.35 13.67 -13.68
CA LYS A 306 -24.90 12.78 -14.70
C LYS A 306 -24.21 11.42 -14.56
N ASP A 307 -24.83 10.44 -13.93
CA ASP A 307 -24.40 9.04 -13.99
C ASP A 307 -25.32 8.38 -15.03
N VAL A 308 -24.99 8.55 -16.33
CA VAL A 308 -25.85 8.11 -17.44
C VAL A 308 -25.82 6.59 -17.48
N VAL A 309 -26.69 5.97 -16.69
CA VAL A 309 -27.32 4.67 -16.90
C VAL A 309 -28.60 4.65 -16.05
N GLN A 310 -29.75 4.82 -16.72
CA GLN A 310 -30.99 4.13 -16.34
C GLN A 310 -30.65 2.64 -16.16
N SER A 311 -31.20 1.97 -15.15
CA SER A 311 -31.03 0.55 -14.76
C SER A 311 -30.40 -0.42 -15.79
N ASP A 312 -30.80 -0.31 -17.05
CA ASP A 312 -30.58 -1.26 -18.14
C ASP A 312 -29.12 -1.40 -18.58
N ALA A 313 -28.28 -0.36 -18.65
CA ALA A 313 -26.87 -0.53 -19.04
C ALA A 313 -25.97 -1.04 -17.89
N ARG A 314 -26.39 -0.88 -16.63
CA ARG A 314 -25.73 -1.48 -15.46
C ARG A 314 -26.09 -2.95 -15.39
N ILE A 315 -27.35 -3.26 -15.65
CA ILE A 315 -27.82 -4.62 -15.86
C ILE A 315 -27.04 -5.25 -17.02
N ALA A 316 -26.96 -4.61 -18.18
CA ALA A 316 -26.22 -5.13 -19.34
C ALA A 316 -24.71 -5.33 -19.06
N MET A 317 -24.07 -4.39 -18.34
CA MET A 317 -22.67 -4.55 -17.94
C MET A 317 -22.50 -5.71 -16.95
N SER A 318 -23.35 -5.79 -15.92
CA SER A 318 -23.36 -6.89 -14.96
C SER A 318 -23.63 -8.22 -15.65
N GLU A 319 -24.60 -8.28 -16.57
CA GLU A 319 -24.95 -9.45 -17.37
C GLU A 319 -23.79 -9.87 -18.26
N ARG A 320 -23.14 -8.93 -18.96
CA ARG A 320 -21.94 -9.19 -19.75
C ARG A 320 -20.82 -9.77 -18.89
N LEU A 321 -20.53 -9.16 -17.74
CA LEU A 321 -19.49 -9.65 -16.82
C LEU A 321 -19.83 -11.04 -16.27
N GLN A 322 -21.11 -11.30 -15.97
CA GLN A 322 -21.59 -12.62 -15.54
C GLN A 322 -21.47 -13.66 -16.66
N GLN A 323 -21.80 -13.30 -17.91
CA GLN A 323 -21.62 -14.16 -19.08
C GLN A 323 -20.14 -14.47 -19.32
N GLU A 324 -19.25 -13.48 -19.22
CA GLU A 324 -17.81 -13.67 -19.34
C GLU A 324 -17.27 -14.57 -18.22
N ALA A 325 -17.73 -14.36 -16.98
CA ALA A 325 -17.38 -15.22 -15.85
C ALA A 325 -17.87 -16.66 -16.06
N GLN A 326 -19.07 -16.85 -16.62
CA GLN A 326 -19.61 -18.16 -16.96
C GLN A 326 -18.82 -18.84 -18.08
N ALA A 327 -18.53 -18.11 -19.17
CA ALA A 327 -17.71 -18.59 -20.28
C ALA A 327 -16.29 -18.97 -19.82
N ALA A 328 -15.76 -18.23 -18.84
CA ALA A 328 -14.49 -18.55 -18.25
C ALA A 328 -14.51 -19.92 -17.54
N LEU A 329 -15.55 -20.21 -16.77
CA LEU A 329 -15.70 -21.49 -16.06
C LEU A 329 -15.87 -22.69 -17.00
N THR A 330 -16.53 -22.50 -18.14
CA THR A 330 -16.80 -23.58 -19.11
C THR A 330 -15.64 -23.82 -20.09
N GLY A 331 -14.53 -23.09 -19.96
CA GLY A 331 -13.38 -23.20 -20.87
C GLY A 331 -13.65 -22.68 -22.28
N SER A 332 -14.79 -22.03 -22.51
CA SER A 332 -15.19 -21.44 -23.80
C SER A 332 -14.84 -19.96 -23.94
N GLY A 333 -14.19 -19.38 -22.93
CA GLY A 333 -13.75 -17.99 -22.95
C GLY A 333 -12.48 -17.78 -23.77
N GLU A 334 -12.32 -16.58 -24.32
CA GLU A 334 -11.10 -16.13 -25.01
C GLU A 334 -9.95 -15.82 -24.05
N TYR A 335 -9.60 -16.72 -23.13
CA TYR A 335 -8.48 -16.51 -22.21
C TYR A 335 -7.58 -17.74 -22.18
N THR A 336 -6.28 -17.51 -21.98
CA THR A 336 -5.29 -18.58 -21.89
C THR A 336 -4.45 -18.40 -20.63
N MET A 337 -4.04 -19.51 -20.03
CA MET A 337 -3.15 -19.54 -18.88
C MET A 337 -2.04 -20.56 -19.11
N ALA A 338 -0.78 -20.12 -19.02
CA ALA A 338 0.37 -20.99 -19.15
C ALA A 338 1.49 -20.54 -18.22
N VAL A 339 2.22 -21.49 -17.64
CA VAL A 339 3.50 -21.17 -17.00
C VAL A 339 4.52 -20.96 -18.09
N GLU A 340 5.20 -19.81 -18.06
CA GLU A 340 6.18 -19.44 -19.07
C GLU A 340 7.50 -19.02 -18.43
N THR A 341 8.61 -19.38 -19.08
CA THR A 341 9.93 -18.84 -18.78
C THR A 341 10.05 -17.45 -19.41
N ILE A 342 10.12 -16.43 -18.57
CA ILE A 342 10.26 -15.04 -18.98
C ILE A 342 11.75 -14.70 -19.05
N THR A 343 12.32 -14.69 -20.26
CA THR A 343 13.69 -14.23 -20.53
C THR A 343 13.76 -12.70 -20.57
N VAL A 344 14.98 -12.16 -20.65
CA VAL A 344 15.22 -10.71 -20.80
C VAL A 344 14.53 -10.17 -22.06
N GLU A 345 14.62 -10.90 -23.17
CA GLU A 345 14.01 -10.54 -24.45
C GLU A 345 12.48 -10.52 -24.32
N ARG A 346 11.90 -11.60 -23.78
CA ARG A 346 10.44 -11.73 -23.57
C ARG A 346 9.93 -10.67 -22.59
N ALA A 347 10.70 -10.34 -21.56
CA ALA A 347 10.36 -9.25 -20.64
C ALA A 347 10.30 -7.89 -21.34
N GLY A 348 11.25 -7.61 -22.23
CA GLY A 348 11.27 -6.42 -23.07
C GLY A 348 10.05 -6.33 -23.99
N GLU A 349 9.72 -7.43 -24.68
CA GLU A 349 8.51 -7.53 -25.52
C GLU A 349 7.23 -7.27 -24.72
N TYR A 350 7.13 -7.87 -23.52
CA TYR A 350 5.94 -7.74 -22.69
C TYR A 350 5.77 -6.33 -22.14
N LEU A 351 6.89 -5.65 -21.83
CA LEU A 351 6.89 -4.26 -21.42
C LEU A 351 6.59 -3.31 -22.57
N ALA A 352 6.86 -3.66 -23.83
CA ALA A 352 6.44 -2.87 -24.98
C ALA A 352 4.90 -2.76 -25.10
N ALA A 353 4.18 -3.77 -24.60
CA ALA A 353 2.72 -3.76 -24.49
C ALA A 353 2.19 -2.98 -23.26
N ASN A 354 3.07 -2.39 -22.45
CA ASN A 354 2.71 -1.64 -21.25
C ASN A 354 2.16 -0.25 -21.59
N ARG A 355 0.85 -0.18 -21.81
CA ARG A 355 0.15 1.09 -22.04
C ARG A 355 -0.59 1.49 -20.78
N GLY A 356 -0.11 2.53 -20.10
CA GLY A 356 -0.86 3.11 -19.00
C GLY A 356 -0.81 2.35 -17.68
N ASN A 357 0.21 1.55 -17.41
CA ASN A 357 0.47 1.19 -16.02
C ASN A 357 1.19 2.34 -15.30
N ARG A 358 1.02 2.38 -13.98
CA ARG A 358 1.66 3.38 -13.10
C ARG A 358 3.19 3.42 -13.27
N ASN A 359 3.80 4.52 -12.84
CA ASN A 359 5.26 4.59 -12.73
C ASN A 359 5.82 3.45 -11.85
N ILE A 360 6.89 2.83 -12.32
CA ILE A 360 7.62 1.80 -11.56
C ILE A 360 8.24 2.42 -10.30
N VAL A 361 8.40 1.59 -9.26
CA VAL A 361 9.10 1.99 -8.05
C VAL A 361 10.45 1.31 -8.10
N GLN A 362 11.48 2.05 -8.46
CA GLN A 362 12.80 1.48 -8.73
C GLN A 362 13.36 0.69 -7.54
N ALA A 363 13.12 1.14 -6.31
CA ALA A 363 13.54 0.41 -5.12
C ALA A 363 12.90 -0.98 -4.98
N HIS A 364 11.67 -1.18 -5.46
CA HIS A 364 11.02 -2.50 -5.48
C HIS A 364 11.57 -3.36 -6.63
N VAL A 365 11.80 -2.77 -7.80
CA VAL A 365 12.40 -3.47 -8.95
C VAL A 365 13.79 -3.99 -8.56
N ALA A 366 14.64 -3.12 -8.02
CA ALA A 366 15.98 -3.47 -7.54
C ALA A 366 15.97 -4.52 -6.43
N ALA A 367 14.97 -4.50 -5.54
CA ALA A 367 14.79 -5.54 -4.52
C ALA A 367 14.50 -6.91 -5.17
N MET A 368 13.53 -6.98 -6.09
CA MET A 368 13.24 -8.22 -6.82
C MET A 368 14.41 -8.67 -7.69
N ALA A 369 15.11 -7.74 -8.36
CA ALA A 369 16.28 -8.06 -9.17
C ALA A 369 17.40 -8.68 -8.31
N ARG A 370 17.65 -8.15 -7.11
CA ARG A 370 18.56 -8.78 -6.15
C ARG A 370 18.09 -10.17 -5.72
N ASP A 371 16.79 -10.38 -5.47
CA ASP A 371 16.29 -11.72 -5.14
C ASP A 371 16.46 -12.70 -6.33
N ILE A 372 16.26 -12.24 -7.58
CA ILE A 372 16.48 -13.04 -8.80
C ILE A 372 17.95 -13.43 -8.93
N VAL A 373 18.87 -12.45 -8.96
CA VAL A 373 20.32 -12.70 -9.12
C VAL A 373 20.89 -13.59 -8.02
N ASN A 374 20.35 -13.51 -6.81
CA ASN A 374 20.80 -14.36 -5.70
C ASN A 374 20.13 -15.75 -5.68
N GLY A 375 19.36 -16.13 -6.70
CA GLY A 375 18.61 -17.39 -6.76
C GLY A 375 17.54 -17.53 -5.68
N ARG A 376 17.14 -16.41 -5.04
CA ARG A 376 16.09 -16.33 -4.01
C ARG A 376 14.70 -16.11 -4.59
N TRP A 377 14.60 -15.92 -5.91
CA TRP A 377 13.31 -15.83 -6.58
C TRP A 377 12.56 -17.15 -6.48
N MET A 378 11.32 -17.07 -6.01
CA MET A 378 10.41 -18.20 -5.89
C MET A 378 9.26 -18.04 -6.86
N PHE A 379 8.87 -19.15 -7.51
CA PHE A 379 7.71 -19.18 -8.42
C PHE A 379 6.48 -18.57 -7.76
N ASN A 380 6.10 -17.38 -8.23
CA ASN A 380 4.98 -16.62 -7.72
C ASN A 380 3.75 -16.94 -8.56
N ALA A 381 2.75 -17.56 -7.92
CA ALA A 381 1.48 -17.94 -8.53
C ALA A 381 0.61 -16.76 -9.01
N GLN A 382 0.97 -15.51 -8.71
CA GLN A 382 0.31 -14.34 -9.27
C GLN A 382 0.65 -14.20 -10.77
N PRO A 383 -0.31 -14.11 -11.69
CA PRO A 383 0.00 -14.04 -13.11
C PRO A 383 0.56 -12.69 -13.58
N ILE A 384 1.35 -12.72 -14.65
CA ILE A 384 1.49 -11.58 -15.58
C ILE A 384 0.23 -11.59 -16.45
N CYS A 385 -0.49 -10.47 -16.50
CA CYS A 385 -1.80 -10.43 -17.11
C CYS A 385 -1.83 -9.55 -18.35
N PHE A 386 -2.47 -10.02 -19.41
CA PHE A 386 -2.75 -9.28 -20.63
C PHE A 386 -4.25 -9.20 -20.89
N SER A 387 -4.70 -8.06 -21.41
CA SER A 387 -6.08 -7.92 -21.88
C SER A 387 -6.28 -8.61 -23.23
N ARG A 388 -7.53 -8.69 -23.70
CA ARG A 388 -7.87 -9.13 -25.07
C ARG A 388 -7.22 -8.28 -26.15
N SER A 389 -6.98 -6.99 -25.90
CA SER A 389 -6.29 -6.10 -26.84
C SER A 389 -4.77 -6.32 -26.88
N GLY A 390 -4.24 -7.23 -26.05
CA GLY A 390 -2.81 -7.48 -25.89
C GLY A 390 -2.11 -6.50 -24.95
N ARG A 391 -2.84 -5.59 -24.29
CA ARG A 391 -2.27 -4.64 -23.32
C ARG A 391 -1.82 -5.34 -22.04
N LEU A 392 -0.65 -4.98 -21.53
CA LEU A 392 -0.16 -5.48 -20.23
C LEU A 392 -0.96 -4.86 -19.06
N LEU A 393 -1.75 -5.66 -18.36
CA LEU A 393 -2.59 -5.25 -17.22
C LEU A 393 -1.90 -5.41 -15.86
N ASN A 394 -0.98 -6.37 -15.75
CA ASN A 394 -0.27 -6.67 -14.51
C ASN A 394 1.10 -7.31 -14.80
N GLY A 395 2.07 -7.11 -13.90
CA GLY A 395 3.39 -7.74 -13.98
C GLY A 395 4.56 -6.79 -14.26
N GLN A 396 4.31 -5.49 -14.48
CA GLN A 396 5.34 -4.51 -14.87
C GLN A 396 6.62 -4.56 -14.02
N HIS A 397 6.52 -4.68 -12.68
CA HIS A 397 7.69 -4.65 -11.80
C HIS A 397 8.50 -5.94 -11.91
N ARG A 398 7.86 -7.09 -12.12
CA ARG A 398 8.54 -8.38 -12.30
C ARG A 398 9.27 -8.42 -13.63
N LEU A 399 8.61 -7.96 -14.69
CA LEU A 399 9.23 -7.81 -16.00
C LEU A 399 10.44 -6.85 -15.94
N SER A 400 10.29 -5.72 -15.25
CA SER A 400 11.40 -4.77 -15.07
C SER A 400 12.54 -5.38 -14.24
N ALA A 401 12.22 -6.23 -13.26
CA ALA A 401 13.22 -6.89 -12.42
C ALA A 401 14.01 -7.95 -13.20
N VAL A 402 13.38 -8.67 -14.13
CA VAL A 402 14.06 -9.58 -15.08
C VAL A 402 15.05 -8.80 -15.94
N LEU A 403 14.62 -7.66 -16.50
CA LEU A 403 15.51 -6.79 -17.29
C LEU A 403 16.70 -6.28 -16.46
N GLU A 404 16.48 -5.91 -15.19
CA GLU A 404 17.53 -5.40 -14.30
C GLU A 404 18.45 -6.51 -13.77
N ALA A 405 17.92 -7.71 -13.52
CA ALA A 405 18.69 -8.86 -13.06
C ALA A 405 19.52 -9.50 -14.17
N GLY A 406 19.06 -9.45 -15.42
CA GLY A 406 19.67 -10.16 -16.54
C GLY A 406 19.43 -11.68 -16.52
N GLU A 407 18.53 -12.16 -15.67
CA GLU A 407 18.24 -13.60 -15.48
C GLU A 407 16.74 -13.91 -15.65
N PRO A 408 16.39 -15.07 -16.24
CA PRO A 408 15.00 -15.44 -16.50
C PRO A 408 14.27 -15.89 -15.23
N ILE A 409 12.94 -15.77 -15.24
CA ILE A 409 12.07 -16.30 -14.17
C ILE A 409 10.90 -17.11 -14.74
N GLU A 410 10.41 -18.10 -14.01
CA GLU A 410 9.16 -18.79 -14.33
C GLU A 410 7.97 -18.08 -13.68
N VAL A 411 6.95 -17.76 -14.47
CA VAL A 411 5.74 -17.07 -14.00
C VAL A 411 4.51 -17.54 -14.79
N LEU A 412 3.35 -17.60 -14.13
CA LEU A 412 2.07 -17.78 -14.81
C LEU A 412 1.76 -16.57 -15.70
N VAL A 413 1.44 -16.79 -16.97
CA VAL A 413 0.96 -15.74 -17.88
C VAL A 413 -0.51 -16.02 -18.17
N MET A 414 -1.34 -15.01 -17.96
CA MET A 414 -2.77 -15.03 -18.28
C MET A 414 -3.09 -13.99 -19.35
N ARG A 415 -3.72 -14.40 -20.44
CA ARG A 415 -4.07 -13.53 -21.58
C ARG A 415 -5.57 -13.50 -21.79
N GLY A 416 -6.07 -12.50 -22.51
CA GLY A 416 -7.46 -12.43 -22.91
C GLY A 416 -8.43 -11.94 -21.81
N LEU A 417 -7.89 -11.27 -20.80
CA LEU A 417 -8.72 -10.65 -19.77
C LEU A 417 -9.49 -9.43 -20.34
N PRO A 418 -10.71 -9.15 -19.84
CA PRO A 418 -11.39 -7.89 -20.13
C PRO A 418 -10.54 -6.68 -19.66
N GLU A 419 -10.65 -5.54 -20.35
CA GLU A 419 -9.88 -4.32 -19.99
C GLU A 419 -10.24 -3.83 -18.57
N GLU A 420 -11.49 -4.03 -18.17
CA GLU A 420 -12.06 -3.68 -16.87
C GLU A 420 -11.41 -4.46 -15.71
N ALA A 421 -10.76 -5.60 -16.01
CA ALA A 421 -9.93 -6.29 -15.03
C ALA A 421 -8.89 -5.32 -14.43
N PHE A 422 -8.38 -4.38 -15.22
CA PHE A 422 -7.41 -3.37 -14.81
C PHE A 422 -7.83 -2.57 -13.55
N GLU A 423 -9.13 -2.31 -13.41
CA GLU A 423 -9.71 -1.48 -12.34
C GLU A 423 -9.88 -2.23 -11.01
N THR A 424 -9.90 -3.56 -11.07
CA THR A 424 -10.19 -4.42 -9.91
C THR A 424 -8.93 -4.84 -9.15
N TYR A 425 -7.75 -4.64 -9.73
CA TYR A 425 -6.47 -4.94 -9.10
C TYR A 425 -6.18 -4.00 -7.91
N ASP A 426 -5.64 -4.58 -6.83
CA ASP A 426 -5.02 -3.91 -5.67
C ASP A 426 -5.88 -2.93 -4.84
N LYS A 427 -6.87 -3.46 -4.12
CA LYS A 427 -7.47 -2.83 -2.92
C LYS A 427 -6.86 -3.33 -1.59
N GLN A 428 -5.87 -4.22 -1.63
CA GLN A 428 -5.32 -4.88 -0.44
C GLN A 428 -4.32 -3.98 0.33
N ALA A 429 -4.11 -4.28 1.61
CA ALA A 429 -3.09 -3.62 2.43
C ALA A 429 -1.73 -4.31 2.22
N LYS A 430 -0.62 -3.55 2.33
CA LYS A 430 0.72 -4.13 2.37
C LYS A 430 0.77 -5.21 3.47
N LYS A 431 1.11 -6.44 3.12
CA LYS A 431 1.45 -7.46 4.10
C LYS A 431 2.84 -7.10 4.67
N ALA A 432 2.99 -7.16 5.99
CA ALA A 432 4.32 -7.13 6.59
C ALA A 432 5.07 -8.41 6.18
N PRO A 433 6.41 -8.41 6.14
CA PRO A 433 7.17 -9.64 5.91
C PRO A 433 6.69 -10.73 6.86
N ALA A 434 6.45 -11.94 6.35
CA ALA A 434 6.20 -13.05 7.27
C ALA A 434 7.51 -13.32 8.02
N VAL A 435 7.44 -13.42 9.34
CA VAL A 435 8.56 -13.86 10.17
C VAL A 435 8.12 -15.22 10.72
N ASP A 436 9.02 -16.20 10.76
CA ASP A 436 8.71 -17.63 11.01
C ASP A 436 7.90 -17.87 12.30
N GLN A 437 7.32 -19.08 12.41
CA GLN A 437 6.43 -19.48 13.51
C GLN A 437 7.10 -19.39 14.91
N MET A 438 8.42 -19.57 15.00
CA MET A 438 9.20 -19.35 16.22
C MET A 438 9.10 -17.90 16.75
N PHE A 439 8.71 -16.95 15.90
CA PHE A 439 8.54 -15.54 16.21
C PHE A 439 7.08 -15.14 16.52
N ASP A 440 6.12 -16.04 16.29
CA ASP A 440 4.71 -15.82 16.70
C ASP A 440 4.57 -15.82 18.22
N GLU A 441 5.41 -16.59 18.91
CA GLU A 441 5.37 -16.80 20.36
C GLU A 441 6.01 -15.65 21.16
N PHE A 442 6.91 -14.87 20.56
CA PHE A 442 7.73 -13.87 21.28
C PHE A 442 7.11 -12.46 21.38
N GLY A 443 6.12 -12.14 20.53
CA GLY A 443 5.47 -10.82 20.45
C GLY A 443 6.34 -9.68 19.86
N ASP A 444 5.71 -8.56 19.48
CA ASP A 444 6.35 -7.33 18.94
C ASP A 444 7.12 -7.44 17.60
N LYS A 445 6.62 -8.29 16.67
CA LYS A 445 7.15 -8.44 15.30
C LYS A 445 7.47 -7.12 14.59
N ALA A 446 6.56 -6.15 14.70
CA ALA A 446 6.72 -4.85 14.05
C ALA A 446 7.99 -4.10 14.51
N MET A 447 8.36 -4.23 15.78
CA MET A 447 9.58 -3.62 16.31
C MET A 447 10.82 -4.38 15.82
N VAL A 448 10.82 -5.72 15.93
CA VAL A 448 11.96 -6.55 15.51
C VAL A 448 12.23 -6.40 14.02
N SER A 449 11.21 -6.46 13.16
CA SER A 449 11.37 -6.21 11.72
C SER A 449 11.88 -4.81 11.43
N ALA A 450 11.41 -3.78 12.15
CA ALA A 450 11.91 -2.42 11.97
C ALA A 450 13.37 -2.27 12.42
N THR A 451 13.80 -2.97 13.47
CA THR A 451 15.19 -3.00 13.94
C THR A 451 16.09 -3.73 12.93
N ALA A 452 15.64 -4.86 12.39
CA ALA A 452 16.34 -5.58 11.32
C ALA A 452 16.51 -4.72 10.06
N VAL A 453 15.49 -3.94 9.69
CA VAL A 453 15.58 -2.96 8.59
C VAL A 453 16.65 -1.90 8.87
N LEU A 454 16.78 -1.40 10.11
CA LEU A 454 17.81 -0.43 10.48
C LEU A 454 19.22 -1.04 10.40
N LEU A 455 19.39 -2.27 10.90
CA LEU A 455 20.65 -3.01 10.80
C LEU A 455 21.04 -3.22 9.34
N TRP A 456 20.13 -3.77 8.53
CA TRP A 456 20.38 -3.96 7.11
C TRP A 456 20.77 -2.65 6.43
N ARG A 457 20.01 -1.58 6.66
CA ARG A 457 20.29 -0.27 6.07
C ARG A 457 21.68 0.24 6.45
N ARG A 458 22.09 0.13 7.70
CA ARG A 458 23.34 0.73 8.17
C ARG A 458 24.57 -0.14 7.95
N GLU A 459 24.39 -1.46 7.89
CA GLU A 459 25.53 -2.39 7.90
C GLU A 459 25.61 -3.30 6.67
N LEU A 460 24.49 -3.62 6.03
CA LEU A 460 24.43 -4.64 4.97
C LEU A 460 23.97 -4.09 3.62
N ARG A 461 23.57 -2.82 3.56
CA ARG A 461 23.09 -2.18 2.34
C ARG A 461 24.20 -2.20 1.28
N PRO A 462 23.92 -2.64 0.04
CA PRO A 462 24.90 -2.64 -1.04
C PRO A 462 25.53 -1.26 -1.26
N ALA A 463 26.86 -1.23 -1.40
CA ALA A 463 27.60 -0.01 -1.70
C ALA A 463 27.11 0.61 -3.03
N GLY A 464 27.07 1.95 -3.09
CA GLY A 464 26.57 2.66 -4.27
C GLY A 464 25.04 2.71 -4.42
N GLN A 465 24.26 2.09 -3.52
CA GLN A 465 22.79 2.11 -3.58
C GLN A 465 22.15 2.76 -2.32
N PRO A 466 22.26 4.10 -2.16
CA PRO A 466 21.84 4.79 -0.94
C PRO A 466 20.32 4.71 -0.67
N HIS A 467 19.50 4.46 -1.70
CA HIS A 467 18.05 4.35 -1.58
C HIS A 467 17.51 2.91 -1.65
N ALA A 468 18.40 1.91 -1.66
CA ALA A 468 17.99 0.50 -1.66
C ALA A 468 17.16 0.16 -0.41
N MET A 469 16.16 -0.68 -0.62
CA MET A 469 15.28 -1.20 0.43
C MET A 469 15.53 -2.70 0.56
N PRO A 470 15.55 -3.25 1.79
CA PRO A 470 15.75 -4.67 1.99
C PRO A 470 14.57 -5.49 1.48
N THR A 471 14.85 -6.69 0.95
CA THR A 471 13.84 -7.69 0.62
C THR A 471 13.33 -8.38 1.89
N ALA A 472 12.18 -9.06 1.81
CA ALA A 472 11.65 -9.80 2.94
C ALA A 472 12.60 -10.96 3.34
N ALA A 473 13.26 -11.59 2.37
CA ALA A 473 14.30 -12.59 2.61
C ALA A 473 15.50 -11.96 3.33
N GLU A 474 16.02 -10.82 2.85
CA GLU A 474 17.14 -10.12 3.51
C GLU A 474 16.81 -9.74 4.97
N ILE A 475 15.58 -9.31 5.26
CA ILE A 475 15.15 -9.04 6.64
C ILE A 475 15.09 -10.31 7.47
N ARG A 476 14.59 -11.41 6.91
CA ARG A 476 14.56 -12.70 7.59
C ARG A 476 15.98 -13.18 7.91
N ASP A 477 16.89 -13.10 6.95
CA ASP A 477 18.31 -13.48 7.11
C ASP A 477 18.96 -12.67 8.24
N VAL A 478 18.71 -11.35 8.29
CA VAL A 478 19.18 -10.48 9.38
C VAL A 478 18.65 -10.93 10.74
N ILE A 479 17.37 -11.29 10.83
CA ILE A 479 16.77 -11.73 12.09
C ILE A 479 17.36 -13.08 12.53
N HIS A 480 17.55 -14.05 11.62
CA HIS A 480 18.18 -15.33 11.96
C HIS A 480 19.65 -15.21 12.33
N ALA A 481 20.40 -14.34 11.65
CA ALA A 481 21.80 -14.09 11.94
C ALA A 481 22.00 -13.29 13.24
N HIS A 482 20.96 -12.59 13.70
CA HIS A 482 21.02 -11.71 14.87
C HIS A 482 19.83 -11.92 15.82
N PRO A 483 19.68 -13.12 16.44
CA PRO A 483 18.58 -13.41 17.36
C PRO A 483 18.58 -12.48 18.60
N GLU A 484 19.74 -11.87 18.89
CA GLU A 484 19.96 -10.98 20.04
C GLU A 484 19.13 -9.70 19.95
N LEU A 485 18.72 -9.30 18.74
CA LEU A 485 17.79 -8.20 18.52
C LEU A 485 16.47 -8.41 19.29
N MET A 486 16.04 -9.67 19.46
CA MET A 486 14.82 -10.02 20.19
C MET A 486 14.98 -9.80 21.71
N ARG A 487 16.17 -10.09 22.26
CA ARG A 487 16.47 -9.95 23.69
C ARG A 487 16.37 -8.49 24.16
N LEU A 488 16.57 -7.54 23.23
CA LEU A 488 16.52 -6.10 23.48
C LEU A 488 15.11 -5.52 23.55
N ARG A 489 14.07 -6.34 23.33
CA ARG A 489 12.66 -5.92 23.41
C ARG A 489 12.33 -5.26 24.75
N GLY A 490 12.76 -5.86 25.86
CA GLY A 490 12.47 -5.36 27.20
C GLY A 490 12.99 -3.94 27.39
N PHE A 491 14.27 -3.73 27.06
CA PHE A 491 14.91 -2.41 27.06
C PHE A 491 14.19 -1.42 26.14
N ALA A 492 13.94 -1.80 24.88
CA ALA A 492 13.32 -0.92 23.89
C ALA A 492 11.94 -0.41 24.32
N ARG A 493 11.12 -1.26 24.98
CA ARG A 493 9.80 -0.87 25.52
C ARG A 493 9.90 0.16 26.63
N LYS A 494 10.86 0.03 27.53
CA LYS A 494 11.09 1.00 28.62
C LYS A 494 11.59 2.34 28.08
N MET A 495 12.26 2.32 26.93
CA MET A 495 12.84 3.50 26.30
C MET A 495 11.91 4.24 25.32
N VAL A 496 10.66 3.80 25.10
CA VAL A 496 9.71 4.44 24.15
C VAL A 496 9.42 5.91 24.45
N ARG A 497 9.55 6.33 25.72
CA ARG A 497 9.41 7.74 26.10
C ARG A 497 10.53 8.64 25.55
N TYR A 498 11.69 8.06 25.23
CA TYR A 498 12.88 8.75 24.72
C TYR A 498 13.05 8.64 23.20
N GLY A 499 12.29 7.79 22.51
CA GLY A 499 12.37 7.69 21.05
C GLY A 499 11.68 6.47 20.49
N ARG A 500 11.93 6.18 19.20
CA ARG A 500 11.31 5.04 18.53
C ARG A 500 11.94 3.74 19.04
N ALA A 501 11.10 2.76 19.40
CA ALA A 501 11.55 1.48 19.97
C ALA A 501 12.62 0.77 19.11
N SER A 502 12.46 0.79 17.78
CA SER A 502 13.42 0.16 16.87
C SER A 502 14.77 0.87 16.81
N ALA A 503 14.81 2.19 16.97
CA ALA A 503 16.07 2.93 17.08
C ALA A 503 16.80 2.55 18.38
N MET A 504 16.06 2.48 19.50
CA MET A 504 16.61 2.08 20.81
C MET A 504 17.16 0.65 20.80
N ALA A 505 16.41 -0.29 20.20
CA ALA A 505 16.84 -1.67 20.06
C ALA A 505 18.09 -1.78 19.18
N TYR A 506 18.12 -1.09 18.03
CA TYR A 506 19.28 -1.12 17.14
C TYR A 506 20.55 -0.55 17.82
N THR A 507 20.43 0.59 18.52
CA THR A 507 21.58 1.19 19.20
C THR A 507 22.06 0.33 20.37
N ALA A 508 21.14 -0.27 21.15
CA ALA A 508 21.51 -1.17 22.24
C ALA A 508 22.25 -2.40 21.70
N TYR A 509 21.79 -2.95 20.59
CA TYR A 509 22.47 -4.06 19.90
C TYR A 509 23.89 -3.68 19.49
N ARG A 510 24.06 -2.53 18.83
CA ARG A 510 25.37 -2.00 18.42
C ARG A 510 26.31 -1.80 19.62
N ILE A 511 25.81 -1.22 20.70
CA ILE A 511 26.57 -0.93 21.92
C ILE A 511 27.05 -2.22 22.58
N LEU A 512 26.16 -3.21 22.75
CA LEU A 512 26.52 -4.49 23.36
C LEU A 512 27.49 -5.31 22.49
N ARG A 513 27.40 -5.20 21.16
CA ARG A 513 28.33 -5.85 20.24
C ARG A 513 29.71 -5.19 20.23
N ASP A 514 29.77 -3.88 20.50
CA ASP A 514 31.01 -3.11 20.56
C ASP A 514 31.77 -3.35 21.87
N ASP A 515 31.08 -3.27 23.02
CA ASP A 515 31.62 -3.69 24.32
C ASP A 515 30.48 -4.19 25.21
N ALA A 516 30.43 -5.50 25.46
CA ALA A 516 29.32 -6.11 26.20
C ALA A 516 29.21 -5.63 27.64
N ARG A 517 30.35 -5.47 28.34
CA ARG A 517 30.37 -5.10 29.77
C ARG A 517 30.06 -3.62 29.94
N LEU A 518 30.83 -2.78 29.27
CA LEU A 518 30.65 -1.33 29.36
C LEU A 518 29.33 -0.89 28.72
N GLY A 519 28.90 -1.60 27.68
CA GLY A 519 27.62 -1.39 27.00
C GLY A 519 26.43 -1.73 27.89
N ALA A 520 26.46 -2.88 28.59
CA ALA A 520 25.41 -3.22 29.55
C ALA A 520 25.29 -2.16 30.65
N PHE A 521 26.42 -1.68 31.18
CA PHE A 521 26.43 -0.61 32.16
C PHE A 521 25.87 0.71 31.60
N PHE A 522 26.29 1.11 30.39
CA PHE A 522 25.77 2.32 29.74
C PHE A 522 24.26 2.24 29.51
N LEU A 523 23.76 1.10 29.03
CA LEU A 523 22.33 0.90 28.75
C LEU A 523 21.50 0.86 30.03
N ASP A 524 21.98 0.23 31.10
CA ASP A 524 21.34 0.27 32.42
C ASP A 524 21.22 1.71 32.92
N ARG A 525 22.31 2.47 32.91
CA ARG A 525 22.30 3.88 33.34
C ARG A 525 21.46 4.75 32.42
N LEU A 526 21.41 4.45 31.13
CA LEU A 526 20.53 5.12 30.18
C LEU A 526 19.06 4.80 30.43
N GLU A 527 18.72 3.62 30.93
CA GLU A 527 17.36 3.23 31.31
C GLU A 527 16.94 3.87 32.64
N THR A 528 17.73 3.67 33.69
CA THR A 528 17.39 4.00 35.08
C THR A 528 17.71 5.44 35.46
N ALA A 529 18.74 6.03 34.86
CA ALA A 529 19.40 7.26 35.32
C ALA A 529 19.89 7.22 36.78
N ALA A 530 20.09 6.03 37.36
CA ALA A 530 20.54 5.89 38.74
C ALA A 530 22.02 6.25 38.90
N ASN A 531 22.37 6.91 40.02
CA ASN A 531 23.75 7.24 40.43
C ASN A 531 24.58 8.03 39.39
N LEU A 532 23.93 8.93 38.64
CA LEU A 532 24.61 9.79 37.67
C LEU A 532 24.82 11.21 38.24
N PRO A 533 26.05 11.76 38.20
CA PRO A 533 26.29 13.14 38.64
C PRO A 533 25.61 14.15 37.71
N ARG A 534 25.33 15.35 38.23
CA ARG A 534 24.71 16.42 37.43
C ARG A 534 25.57 16.74 36.20
N GLY A 535 24.94 16.84 35.03
CA GLY A 535 25.62 17.12 33.76
C GLY A 535 26.32 15.91 33.12
N HIS A 536 26.20 14.72 33.71
CA HIS A 536 26.72 13.48 33.14
C HIS A 536 26.20 13.28 31.70
N ILE A 537 27.03 12.65 30.86
CA ILE A 537 26.73 12.51 29.42
C ILE A 537 25.42 11.77 29.16
N ILE A 538 25.11 10.74 29.97
CA ILE A 538 23.87 9.98 29.86
C ILE A 538 22.64 10.84 30.22
N ILE A 539 22.75 11.75 31.19
CA ILE A 539 21.65 12.69 31.52
C ILE A 539 21.39 13.61 30.33
N ARG A 540 22.45 14.22 29.79
CA ARG A 540 22.35 15.08 28.60
C ARG A 540 21.77 14.34 27.39
N LEU A 541 22.16 13.08 27.19
CA LEU A 541 21.60 12.23 26.15
C LEU A 541 20.09 12.02 26.36
N ARG A 542 19.64 11.72 27.59
CA ARG A 542 18.21 11.53 27.88
C ARG A 542 17.39 12.78 27.57
N ASP A 543 17.87 13.95 27.99
CA ASP A 543 17.22 15.23 27.69
C ASP A 543 17.15 15.47 26.19
N ARG A 544 18.27 15.25 25.48
CA ARG A 544 18.35 15.40 24.03
C ARG A 544 17.41 14.44 23.29
N LEU A 545 17.26 13.21 23.77
CA LEU A 545 16.37 12.21 23.20
C LEU A 545 14.89 12.60 23.36
N ILE A 546 14.51 13.27 24.46
CA ILE A 546 13.16 13.82 24.61
C ILE A 546 12.88 14.85 23.51
N ASP A 547 13.82 15.76 23.22
CA ASP A 547 13.69 16.74 22.15
C ASP A 547 13.61 16.08 20.77
N LEU A 548 14.45 15.07 20.55
CA LEU A 548 14.53 14.31 19.29
C LEU A 548 13.38 13.31 19.11
N ARG A 549 12.42 13.22 20.02
CA ARG A 549 11.31 12.27 19.92
C ARG A 549 10.52 12.40 18.61
N LYS A 550 10.41 13.63 18.07
CA LYS A 550 9.74 13.92 16.79
C LYS A 550 10.66 13.83 15.56
N ALA A 551 11.97 13.72 15.75
CA ALA A 551 12.94 13.61 14.67
C ALA A 551 12.84 12.25 13.95
N ASP A 552 13.60 12.08 12.87
CA ASP A 552 13.71 10.81 12.16
C ASP A 552 14.55 9.78 12.97
N GLN A 553 14.55 8.52 12.54
CA GLN A 553 15.24 7.44 13.28
C GLN A 553 16.76 7.60 13.27
N ASN A 554 17.35 8.14 12.19
CA ASN A 554 18.80 8.27 12.11
C ASN A 554 19.33 9.28 13.11
N SER A 555 18.66 10.43 13.22
CA SER A 555 19.02 11.45 14.21
C SER A 555 19.07 10.90 15.64
N GLN A 556 18.12 10.05 16.02
CA GLN A 556 18.12 9.39 17.34
C GLN A 556 19.28 8.40 17.50
N ILE A 557 19.53 7.59 16.46
CA ILE A 557 20.60 6.59 16.48
C ILE A 557 21.97 7.26 16.58
N ASP A 558 22.21 8.29 15.77
CA ASP A 558 23.50 8.98 15.70
C ASP A 558 23.82 9.70 17.01
N GLU A 559 22.82 10.29 17.67
CA GLU A 559 23.00 10.92 18.99
C GLU A 559 23.39 9.89 20.06
N ILE A 560 22.73 8.72 20.08
CA ILE A 560 23.04 7.65 21.04
C ILE A 560 24.44 7.09 20.80
N LEU A 561 24.79 6.80 19.55
CA LEU A 561 26.12 6.26 19.21
C LEU A 561 27.23 7.29 19.48
N ALA A 562 27.00 8.57 19.21
CA ALA A 562 27.96 9.63 19.54
C ALA A 562 28.16 9.79 21.05
N ALA A 563 27.08 9.66 21.84
CA ALA A 563 27.17 9.66 23.29
C ALA A 563 27.90 8.43 23.83
N TRP A 564 27.68 7.25 23.22
CA TRP A 564 28.41 6.03 23.53
C TRP A 564 29.91 6.17 23.29
N GLU A 565 30.34 6.70 22.13
CA GLU A 565 31.77 6.92 21.83
C GLU A 565 32.44 7.86 22.85
N LYS A 566 31.73 8.89 23.30
CA LYS A 566 32.21 9.81 24.33
C LYS A 566 32.28 9.13 25.70
N PHE A 567 31.26 8.33 26.04
CA PHE A 567 31.20 7.59 27.30
C PHE A 567 32.34 6.57 27.40
N LYS A 568 32.63 5.81 26.33
CA LYS A 568 33.77 4.88 26.28
C LYS A 568 35.09 5.54 26.66
N LYS A 569 35.33 6.75 26.16
CA LYS A 569 36.58 7.49 26.42
C LYS A 569 36.65 8.04 27.84
N ARG A 570 35.51 8.48 28.39
CA ARG A 570 35.41 9.10 29.72
C ARG A 570 34.08 8.72 30.36
N PRO A 571 34.02 7.56 31.05
CA PRO A 571 32.80 7.10 31.70
C PRO A 571 32.32 8.07 32.78
N GLY A 572 33.23 8.76 33.47
CA GLY A 572 32.89 9.80 34.45
C GLY A 572 32.23 9.29 35.73
N ILE A 573 32.13 7.96 35.89
CA ILE A 573 31.64 7.24 37.07
C ILE A 573 32.40 5.90 37.20
N PRO A 574 32.59 5.36 38.42
CA PRO A 574 33.15 4.03 38.61
C PRO A 574 32.28 2.97 37.93
N ILE A 575 32.93 2.04 37.22
CA ILE A 575 32.27 0.87 36.63
C ILE A 575 32.49 -0.27 37.63
N GLU A 576 31.47 -0.58 38.44
CA GLU A 576 31.58 -1.66 39.43
C GLU A 576 31.94 -3.00 38.74
N GLU A 577 32.84 -3.76 39.36
CA GLU A 577 33.08 -5.16 38.99
C GLU A 577 31.90 -6.01 39.47
N PRO A 578 31.37 -6.92 38.64
CA PRO A 578 30.40 -7.88 39.13
C PRO A 578 31.07 -8.67 40.26
N ALA A 579 30.45 -8.70 41.44
CA ALA A 579 30.92 -9.50 42.54
C ALA A 579 31.15 -10.93 42.04
N MET A 580 32.40 -11.39 42.09
CA MET A 580 32.75 -12.79 41.85
C MET A 580 31.91 -13.62 42.81
N ALA A 581 30.92 -14.33 42.29
CA ALA A 581 30.16 -15.30 43.06
C ALA A 581 31.14 -16.40 43.48
N SER A 582 31.52 -16.37 44.76
CA SER A 582 32.24 -17.43 45.47
C SER A 582 31.35 -18.64 45.71
#